data_AF-A0A965YSZ8-F1
#
_entry.id   AF-A0A965YSZ8-F1
#
_cell.length_a   1.000
_cell.length_b   1.000
_cell.length_c   1.000
_cell.angle_alpha   90.00
_cell.angle_beta   90.00
_cell.angle_gamma   90.00
#
_symmetry.space_group_name_H-M   'P 1'
#
loop_
_entity.id
_entity.type
_entity.pdbx_description
1 polymer ?
#
loop_
_entity_poly.entity_id
_entity_poly.type
_entity_poly.pdbx_seq_one_letter_code
_entity_poly.pdbx_strand_id
1 'polypeptide(L)'
;MRVFLLFYLFFSSLYAHPVSYSIDLHVSYDEQEKRVNIACESDSRNKCGLHDFHLLNAQGEIFKTASFPFMKQSIMLECPQKPVKMIFYLRQIPEHTYVVVCE
;
A
#
# COMPACT_ATOMS: atom_id res chain seq x y z
N MET A 1 32.29 30.26 12.68
CA MET A 1 31.59 29.75 11.47
C MET A 1 30.89 28.41 11.67
N ARG A 2 31.56 27.33 12.13
CA ARG A 2 30.93 26.00 12.28
C ARG A 2 29.66 25.96 13.15
N VAL A 3 29.63 26.69 14.27
CA VAL A 3 28.48 26.74 15.19
C VAL A 3 27.24 27.36 14.55
N PHE A 4 27.43 28.42 13.74
CA PHE A 4 26.33 29.06 13.00
C PHE A 4 25.74 28.15 11.93
N LEU A 5 26.57 27.32 11.29
CA LEU A 5 26.13 26.39 10.26
C LEU A 5 25.33 25.22 10.87
N LEU A 6 25.73 24.73 12.05
CA LEU A 6 24.97 23.75 12.82
C LEU A 6 23.63 24.31 13.30
N PHE A 7 23.61 25.56 13.78
CA PHE A 7 22.37 26.23 14.17
C PHE A 7 21.42 26.41 12.99
N TYR A 8 21.93 26.82 11.83
CA TYR A 8 21.14 26.95 10.61
C TYR A 8 20.55 25.60 10.15
N LEU A 9 21.35 24.53 10.16
CA LEU A 9 20.87 23.19 9.84
C LEU A 9 19.79 22.71 10.82
N PHE A 10 19.98 22.94 12.13
CA PHE A 10 19.01 22.57 13.15
C PHE A 10 17.67 23.31 13.00
N PHE A 11 17.70 24.60 12.67
CA PHE A 11 16.47 25.34 12.40
C PHE A 11 15.80 24.89 11.10
N SER A 12 16.55 24.53 10.07
CA SER A 12 15.98 24.03 8.80
C SER A 12 15.24 22.70 8.96
N SER A 13 15.67 21.83 9.88
CA SER A 13 14.97 20.56 10.16
C SER A 13 13.67 20.75 10.94
N LEU A 14 13.52 21.85 11.69
CA LEU A 14 12.27 22.16 12.40
C LEU A 14 11.14 22.61 11.45
N TYR A 15 11.47 23.07 10.25
CA TYR A 15 10.51 23.43 9.20
C TYR A 15 10.21 22.27 8.23
N ALA A 16 10.69 21.06 8.50
CA ALA A 16 10.30 19.89 7.73
C ALA A 16 8.81 19.60 7.96
N HIS A 17 7.97 20.00 7.01
CA HIS A 17 6.55 19.68 7.05
C HIS A 17 6.38 18.15 6.96
N PRO A 18 5.51 17.55 7.80
CA PRO A 18 5.14 16.16 7.62
C PRO A 18 4.53 16.01 6.22
N VAL A 19 5.17 15.21 5.38
CA VAL A 19 4.62 14.86 4.07
C VAL A 19 3.48 13.89 4.33
N SER A 20 2.24 14.39 4.39
CA SER A 20 1.06 13.54 4.35
C SER A 20 0.89 13.05 2.92
N TYR A 21 0.94 11.73 2.73
CA TYR A 21 0.52 11.12 1.47
C TYR A 21 -0.77 10.35 1.72
N SER A 22 -1.68 10.40 0.76
CA SER A 22 -2.88 9.58 0.71
C SER A 22 -2.63 8.35 -0.15
N ILE A 23 -3.23 7.24 0.25
CA ILE A 23 -3.29 6.01 -0.52
C ILE A 23 -4.77 5.64 -0.59
N ASP A 24 -5.29 5.56 -1.80
CA ASP A 24 -6.59 4.96 -2.09
C ASP A 24 -6.36 3.60 -2.75
N LEU A 25 -7.12 2.60 -2.31
CA LEU A 25 -6.91 1.21 -2.67
C LEU A 25 -8.25 0.61 -3.09
N HIS A 26 -8.34 0.25 -4.36
CA HIS A 26 -9.52 -0.34 -4.94
C HIS A 26 -9.25 -1.80 -5.27
N VAL A 27 -10.02 -2.70 -4.66
CA VAL A 27 -9.95 -4.15 -4.93
C VAL A 27 -11.23 -4.54 -5.66
N SER A 28 -11.09 -5.05 -6.87
CA SER A 28 -12.20 -5.50 -7.71
C SER A 28 -11.99 -6.95 -8.12
N TYR A 29 -13.09 -7.70 -8.24
CA TYR A 29 -13.06 -9.11 -8.62
C TYR A 29 -13.93 -9.35 -9.85
N ASP A 30 -13.33 -9.99 -10.85
CA ASP A 30 -14.01 -10.47 -12.05
C ASP A 30 -14.42 -11.94 -11.85
N GLU A 31 -15.73 -12.19 -11.75
CA GLU A 31 -16.26 -13.54 -11.56
C GLU A 31 -16.14 -14.44 -12.79
N GLN A 32 -16.09 -13.86 -14.00
CA GLN A 32 -16.01 -14.59 -15.26
C GLN A 32 -14.58 -15.06 -15.52
N GLU A 33 -13.61 -14.16 -15.37
CA GLU A 33 -12.19 -14.46 -15.59
C GLU A 33 -11.50 -15.06 -14.37
N LYS A 34 -12.16 -15.08 -13.20
CA LYS A 34 -11.58 -15.50 -11.91
C LYS A 34 -10.30 -14.74 -11.60
N ARG A 35 -10.38 -13.41 -11.74
CA ARG A 35 -9.25 -12.50 -11.54
C ARG A 35 -9.59 -11.43 -10.55
N VAL A 36 -8.60 -11.07 -9.74
CA VAL A 36 -8.66 -9.90 -8.86
C VAL A 36 -7.76 -8.82 -9.43
N ASN A 37 -8.27 -7.61 -9.49
CA ASN A 37 -7.52 -6.42 -9.83
C ASN A 37 -7.42 -5.53 -8.59
N ILE A 38 -6.19 -5.21 -8.21
CA ILE A 38 -5.90 -4.32 -7.08
C ILE A 38 -5.27 -3.08 -7.69
N ALA A 39 -6.01 -1.98 -7.66
CA ALA A 39 -5.57 -0.66 -8.08
C ALA A 39 -5.24 0.18 -6.85
N CYS A 40 -4.17 0.95 -6.95
CA CYS A 40 -3.66 1.77 -5.89
C CYS A 40 -3.30 3.15 -6.44
N GLU A 41 -4.05 4.14 -5.95
CA GLU A 41 -3.84 5.54 -6.26
C GLU A 41 -3.16 6.23 -5.08
N SER A 42 -2.16 7.05 -5.37
CA SER A 42 -1.47 7.81 -4.34
C SER A 42 -1.04 9.16 -4.89
N ASP A 43 -1.18 10.19 -4.08
CA ASP A 43 -0.66 11.54 -4.33
C ASP A 43 0.87 11.63 -4.17
N SER A 44 1.50 10.56 -3.65
CA SER A 44 2.94 10.43 -3.60
C SER A 44 3.50 10.31 -5.02
N ARG A 45 4.36 11.28 -5.40
CA ARG A 45 5.18 11.23 -6.63
C ARG A 45 5.91 9.90 -6.83
N ASN A 46 6.13 9.15 -5.75
CA ASN A 46 7.06 8.05 -5.69
C ASN A 46 6.43 6.75 -5.18
N LYS A 47 5.20 6.41 -5.57
CA LYS A 47 4.56 5.07 -5.58
C LYS A 47 3.42 4.89 -4.59
N CYS A 48 2.53 3.97 -4.97
CA CYS A 48 1.76 3.16 -4.05
C CYS A 48 2.71 2.44 -3.07
N GLY A 49 2.68 2.80 -1.79
CA GLY A 49 3.58 2.28 -0.77
C GLY A 49 3.38 0.80 -0.44
N LEU A 50 2.53 0.06 -1.15
CA LEU A 50 2.24 -1.35 -0.88
C LEU A 50 3.43 -2.27 -1.16
N HIS A 51 3.70 -3.19 -0.22
CA HIS A 51 4.71 -4.24 -0.33
C HIS A 51 4.05 -5.58 -0.68
N ASP A 52 3.55 -6.31 0.30
CA ASP A 52 2.85 -7.57 0.14
C ASP A 52 1.40 -7.42 0.56
N PHE A 53 0.57 -8.30 0.02
CA PHE A 53 -0.82 -8.43 0.43
C PHE A 53 -1.28 -9.88 0.45
N HIS A 54 -2.29 -10.13 1.27
CA HIS A 54 -2.95 -11.41 1.45
C HIS A 54 -4.44 -11.25 1.19
N LEU A 55 -5.00 -12.15 0.40
CA LEU A 55 -6.43 -12.21 0.13
C LEU A 55 -7.08 -13.27 1.02
N LEU A 56 -8.17 -12.90 1.66
CA LEU A 56 -8.88 -13.70 2.64
C LEU A 56 -10.27 -14.09 2.12
N ASN A 57 -10.67 -15.33 2.39
CA ASN A 57 -12.03 -15.82 2.11
C ASN A 57 -13.02 -15.34 3.20
N ALA A 58 -14.28 -15.75 3.08
CA ALA A 58 -15.32 -15.41 4.05
C ALA A 58 -15.05 -15.97 5.46
N GLN A 59 -14.28 -17.06 5.55
CA GLN A 59 -13.85 -17.70 6.80
C GLN A 59 -12.66 -16.98 7.44
N GLY A 60 -12.07 -15.97 6.77
CA GLY A 60 -10.90 -15.24 7.24
C GLY A 60 -9.57 -15.95 6.98
N GLU A 61 -9.56 -17.01 6.17
CA GLU A 61 -8.36 -17.75 5.81
C GLU A 61 -7.66 -17.12 4.62
N ILE A 62 -6.33 -17.02 4.70
CA ILE A 62 -5.50 -16.55 3.60
C ILE A 62 -5.43 -17.65 2.54
N PHE A 63 -5.87 -17.33 1.32
CA PHE A 63 -5.84 -18.29 0.21
C PHE A 63 -4.93 -17.82 -0.94
N LYS A 64 -4.50 -16.56 -0.93
CA LYS A 64 -3.54 -16.03 -1.90
C LYS A 64 -2.66 -14.97 -1.25
N THR A 65 -1.38 -15.03 -1.53
CA THR A 65 -0.38 -14.03 -1.15
C THR A 65 0.34 -13.57 -2.40
N ALA A 66 0.58 -12.27 -2.53
CA ALA A 66 1.35 -11.72 -3.63
C ALA A 66 2.02 -10.40 -3.23
N SER A 67 3.06 -10.03 -3.97
CA SER A 67 3.74 -8.75 -3.83
C SER A 67 3.19 -7.74 -4.82
N PHE A 68 2.92 -6.53 -4.35
CA PHE A 68 2.51 -5.43 -5.19
C PHE A 68 3.72 -4.88 -5.97
N PRO A 69 3.63 -4.72 -7.30
CA PRO A 69 4.77 -4.36 -8.10
C PRO A 69 5.18 -2.91 -7.85
N PHE A 70 6.49 -2.70 -7.75
CA PHE A 70 7.06 -1.39 -7.48
C PHE A 70 6.79 -0.42 -8.64
N MET A 71 6.38 0.82 -8.33
CA MET A 71 6.05 1.86 -9.33
C MET A 71 4.92 1.49 -10.29
N LYS A 72 4.05 0.55 -9.93
CA LYS A 72 2.82 0.29 -10.65
C LYS A 72 1.63 0.86 -9.90
N GLN A 73 0.57 1.15 -10.65
CA GLN A 73 -0.71 1.60 -10.11
C GLN A 73 -1.68 0.43 -9.93
N SER A 74 -1.40 -0.74 -10.53
CA SER A 74 -2.26 -1.89 -10.39
C SER A 74 -1.50 -3.21 -10.54
N ILE A 75 -2.13 -4.27 -10.04
CA ILE A 75 -1.77 -5.65 -10.30
C ILE A 75 -3.03 -6.48 -10.54
N MET A 76 -2.98 -7.35 -11.54
CA MET A 76 -3.99 -8.36 -11.80
C MET A 76 -3.44 -9.73 -11.46
N LEU A 77 -4.23 -10.54 -10.77
CA LEU A 77 -3.88 -11.88 -10.33
C LEU A 77 -5.02 -12.84 -10.56
N GLU A 78 -4.69 -14.07 -10.96
CA GLU A 78 -5.65 -15.17 -10.96
C GLU A 78 -5.98 -15.57 -9.52
N CYS A 79 -7.28 -15.64 -9.26
CA CYS A 79 -7.87 -15.72 -7.95
C CYS A 79 -9.12 -16.61 -8.03
N PRO A 80 -9.04 -17.88 -7.60
CA PRO A 80 -10.09 -18.89 -7.86
C PRO A 80 -11.41 -18.57 -7.14
N GLN A 81 -11.37 -17.75 -6.10
CA GLN A 81 -12.52 -17.34 -5.30
C GLN A 81 -12.51 -15.84 -5.04
N LYS A 82 -13.70 -15.24 -4.92
CA LYS A 82 -13.85 -13.82 -4.58
C LYS A 82 -13.28 -13.55 -3.18
N PRO A 83 -12.30 -12.64 -3.02
CA PRO A 83 -11.84 -12.26 -1.70
C PRO A 83 -12.88 -11.40 -0.99
N VAL A 84 -13.01 -11.58 0.32
CA VAL A 84 -13.87 -10.75 1.18
C VAL A 84 -13.05 -9.65 1.87
N LYS A 85 -11.79 -9.93 2.15
CA LYS A 85 -10.85 -8.97 2.74
C LYS A 85 -9.49 -9.10 2.08
N MET A 86 -8.74 -8.01 2.12
CA MET A 86 -7.32 -8.02 1.83
C MET A 86 -6.55 -7.40 2.98
N ILE A 87 -5.55 -8.12 3.46
CA ILE A 87 -4.53 -7.60 4.37
C ILE A 87 -3.36 -7.09 3.53
N PHE A 88 -2.83 -5.92 3.82
CA PHE A 88 -1.66 -5.40 3.13
C PHE A 88 -0.67 -4.70 4.07
N TYR A 89 0.58 -4.61 3.61
CA TYR A 89 1.67 -3.96 4.33
C TYR A 89 2.27 -2.83 3.51
N LEU A 90 2.74 -1.79 4.19
CA LEU A 90 3.46 -0.68 3.56
C LEU A 90 4.97 -0.93 3.60
N ARG A 91 5.66 -0.60 2.51
CA ARG A 91 7.11 -0.79 2.33
C ARG A 91 7.96 -0.09 3.39
N GLN A 92 7.52 1.10 3.83
CA GLN A 92 8.27 1.92 4.79
C GLN A 92 8.00 1.52 6.23
N ILE A 93 6.89 0.83 6.49
CA ILE A 93 6.42 0.51 7.84
C ILE A 93 5.80 -0.90 7.80
N PRO A 94 6.60 -1.94 7.53
CA PRO A 94 6.10 -3.30 7.31
C PRO A 94 5.47 -3.92 8.55
N GLU A 95 5.79 -3.41 9.75
CA GLU A 95 5.19 -3.87 11.01
C GLU A 95 3.71 -3.47 11.16
N HIS A 96 3.22 -2.49 10.39
CA HIS A 96 1.80 -2.12 10.40
C HIS A 96 1.02 -2.97 9.41
N THR A 97 -0.06 -3.56 9.93
CA THR A 97 -1.02 -4.36 9.15
C THR A 97 -2.25 -3.51 8.86
N TYR A 98 -2.60 -3.40 7.58
CA TYR A 98 -3.80 -2.70 7.14
C TYR A 98 -4.78 -3.70 6.54
N VAL A 99 -6.07 -3.41 6.64
CA VAL A 99 -7.14 -4.27 6.13
C VAL A 99 -8.09 -3.44 5.28
N VAL A 100 -8.38 -3.91 4.09
CA VAL A 100 -9.48 -3.41 3.26
C VAL A 100 -10.54 -4.49 3.12
N VAL A 101 -11.81 -4.08 3.22
CA VAL A 101 -12.95 -4.96 2.95
C VAL A 101 -13.24 -4.86 1.46
N CYS A 102 -13.29 -6.00 0.78
CA CYS A 102 -13.58 -6.07 -0.65
C CYS A 102 -15.10 -6.08 -0.83
N GLU A 103 -15.61 -5.22 -1.71
CA GLU A 103 -17.03 -5.17 -2.07
C GLU A 103 -17.41 -6.21 -3.15
#